data_AF-A0A9J6D049-F1
#
_entry.id   AF-A0A9J6D049-F1
#
_cell.length_a   1.000
_cell.length_b   1.000
_cell.length_c   1.000
_cell.angle_alpha   90.00
_cell.angle_beta   90.00
_cell.angle_gamma   90.00
#
_symmetry.space_group_name_H-M   'P 1'
#
loop_
_entity.id
_entity.type
_entity.pdbx_description
1 polymer ?
#
loop_
_entity_poly.entity_id
_entity_poly.type
_entity_poly.pdbx_seq_one_letter_code
_entity_poly.pdbx_strand_id
1 'polypeptide(L)'
;MRNVQDEWFMAAVQSISGRRDMPELLEIEQALVDLAGQHAGVDDYVQIPVARLQHSSLWNWTRFLRTALHGVTTVGSRTTVLIKGGSFQRRFKQIVDKYGSASLHNYLALRMYVRYSPFLDWKKYRALVDVATARLPGWEDIDPPERGAELRCLRFLYRLVAEPFAYVIWNVNIRSLHHLESEIGALTNRVVNEVLTLVTTLNVTQQLTDHFRHVVTGFKHQLLVPAWMRKPSLRMKFSELVFSDAETSPIVSWNGVLGATWRNAQRRLVDRGFETFWHGPALIDEPWLDEDEGYLAVPPGSVDKDLSGDAFYAHYLARLGLDLARVVVGYFFRVASRLKRR
;
A
#
# COMPACT_ATOMS: atom_id res chain seq x y z
N MET A 1 -3.11 3.19 -9.80
CA MET A 1 -3.87 1.95 -9.49
C MET A 1 -4.84 2.28 -8.35
N ARG A 2 -6.11 1.86 -8.42
CA ARG A 2 -6.95 1.84 -7.21
C ARG A 2 -6.32 0.81 -6.28
N ASN A 3 -6.03 1.19 -5.05
CA ASN A 3 -5.60 0.22 -4.05
C ASN A 3 -6.82 -0.69 -3.82
N VAL A 4 -6.81 -1.90 -4.38
CA VAL A 4 -7.90 -2.89 -4.25
C VAL A 4 -8.23 -3.13 -2.77
N GLN A 5 -7.24 -2.90 -1.90
CA GLN A 5 -7.36 -2.96 -0.45
C GLN A 5 -8.26 -1.90 0.19
N ASP A 6 -8.64 -0.83 -0.52
CA ASP A 6 -9.52 0.23 -0.02
C ASP A 6 -10.89 0.27 -0.73
N GLU A 7 -11.16 -0.63 -1.68
CA GLU A 7 -12.45 -0.65 -2.39
C GLU A 7 -13.64 -0.95 -1.46
N TRP A 8 -13.42 -1.81 -0.47
CA TRP A 8 -14.39 -2.06 0.60
C TRP A 8 -14.72 -0.78 1.38
N PHE A 9 -13.69 0.03 1.68
CA PHE A 9 -13.81 1.23 2.47
C PHE A 9 -14.62 2.27 1.71
N MET A 10 -14.32 2.45 0.41
CA MET A 10 -15.07 3.36 -0.45
C MET A 10 -16.53 2.91 -0.60
N ALA A 11 -16.78 1.61 -0.76
CA ALA A 11 -18.14 1.07 -0.82
C ALA A 11 -18.90 1.25 0.51
N ALA A 12 -18.23 1.10 1.64
CA ALA A 12 -18.81 1.35 2.96
C ALA A 12 -19.18 2.83 3.15
N VAL A 13 -18.28 3.76 2.81
CA VAL A 13 -18.55 5.20 2.87
C VAL A 13 -19.73 5.58 1.98
N GLN A 14 -19.80 5.06 0.76
CA GLN A 14 -20.93 5.29 -0.15
C GLN A 14 -22.25 4.72 0.39
N SER A 15 -22.22 3.50 0.94
CA SER A 15 -23.40 2.85 1.53
C SER A 15 -23.95 3.65 2.72
N ILE A 16 -23.07 4.15 3.59
CA ILE A 16 -23.47 4.91 4.79
C ILE A 16 -23.96 6.30 4.41
N SER A 17 -23.25 7.01 3.53
CA SER A 17 -23.66 8.33 3.05
C SER A 17 -24.96 8.29 2.22
N GLY A 18 -25.26 7.17 1.56
CA GLY A 18 -26.50 6.96 0.80
C GLY A 18 -27.74 6.58 1.62
N ARG A 19 -27.62 6.28 2.93
CA ARG A 19 -28.73 5.77 3.78
C ARG A 19 -29.75 6.81 4.26
N ARG A 20 -29.85 7.96 3.56
CA ARG A 20 -30.91 9.01 3.61
C ARG A 20 -30.73 10.24 4.51
N ASP A 21 -29.81 10.28 5.47
CA ASP A 21 -29.71 11.45 6.37
C ASP A 21 -28.50 12.37 6.13
N MET A 22 -27.68 12.12 5.10
CA MET A 22 -26.44 12.87 4.86
C MET A 22 -26.13 13.07 3.36
N PRO A 23 -27.05 13.63 2.54
CA PRO A 23 -26.87 13.76 1.10
C PRO A 23 -25.63 14.58 0.71
N GLU A 24 -25.32 15.61 1.48
CA GLU A 24 -24.13 16.44 1.29
C GLU A 24 -22.82 15.63 1.39
N LEU A 25 -22.74 14.66 2.30
CA LEU A 25 -21.54 13.83 2.45
C LEU A 25 -21.35 12.89 1.26
N LEU A 26 -22.45 12.40 0.68
CA LEU A 26 -22.41 11.61 -0.54
C LEU A 26 -21.94 12.45 -1.74
N GLU A 27 -22.41 13.69 -1.86
CA GLU A 27 -21.94 14.60 -2.92
C GLU A 27 -20.44 14.93 -2.78
N ILE A 28 -19.94 15.11 -1.56
CA ILE A 28 -18.50 15.30 -1.30
C ILE A 28 -17.72 14.06 -1.74
N GLU A 29 -18.17 12.86 -1.34
CA GLU A 29 -17.54 11.59 -1.71
C GLU A 29 -17.48 11.42 -3.23
N GLN A 30 -18.59 11.62 -3.93
CA GLN A 30 -18.67 11.51 -5.39
C GLN A 30 -17.73 12.51 -6.07
N ALA A 31 -17.73 13.78 -5.63
CA ALA A 31 -16.83 14.79 -6.18
C ALA A 31 -15.34 14.44 -6.00
N LEU A 32 -14.97 13.85 -4.86
CA LEU A 32 -13.60 13.39 -4.59
C LEU A 32 -13.24 12.13 -5.39
N VAL A 33 -14.17 11.19 -5.55
CA VAL A 33 -13.99 10.01 -6.40
C VAL A 33 -13.82 10.39 -7.86
N ASP A 34 -14.62 11.33 -8.37
CA ASP A 34 -14.53 11.86 -9.73
C ASP A 34 -13.22 12.61 -9.95
N LEU A 35 -12.74 13.34 -8.93
CA LEU A 35 -11.42 13.97 -8.96
C LEU A 35 -10.29 12.93 -9.00
N ALA A 36 -10.42 11.83 -8.25
CA ALA A 36 -9.42 10.76 -8.24
C ALA A 36 -9.43 9.90 -9.51
N GLY A 37 -10.61 9.65 -10.09
CA GLY A 37 -10.81 8.76 -11.24
C GLY A 37 -10.31 9.32 -12.58
N GLN A 38 -10.08 10.62 -12.68
CA GLN A 38 -9.58 11.26 -13.90
C GLN A 38 -8.08 11.04 -14.18
N HIS A 39 -7.33 10.45 -13.25
CA HIS A 39 -5.87 10.35 -13.37
C HIS A 39 -5.38 8.89 -13.26
N ALA A 40 -5.11 8.30 -14.41
CA ALA A 40 -4.51 6.97 -14.54
C ALA A 40 -3.01 7.00 -14.92
N GLY A 41 -2.35 8.17 -14.90
CA GLY A 41 -0.94 8.33 -15.28
C GLY A 41 -0.06 8.96 -14.19
N VAL A 42 1.19 8.50 -14.10
CA VAL A 42 2.25 9.05 -13.22
C VAL A 42 2.75 10.42 -13.72
N ASP A 43 2.46 10.77 -14.97
CA ASP A 43 2.93 11.98 -15.66
C ASP A 43 2.28 13.30 -15.19
N ASP A 44 1.36 13.27 -14.22
CA ASP A 44 0.65 14.45 -13.70
C ASP A 44 1.30 15.06 -12.44
N TYR A 45 2.45 14.55 -11.97
CA TYR A 45 3.12 15.09 -10.79
C TYR A 45 4.18 16.12 -11.15
N VAL A 46 4.14 17.27 -10.48
CA VAL A 46 5.12 18.34 -10.63
C VAL A 46 5.89 18.49 -9.32
N GLN A 47 7.22 18.51 -9.41
CA GLN A 47 8.08 18.80 -8.27
C GLN A 47 8.11 20.31 -8.02
N ILE A 48 7.63 20.72 -6.84
CA ILE A 48 7.49 22.14 -6.50
C ILE A 48 8.07 22.38 -5.10
N PRO A 49 8.91 23.42 -4.90
CA PRO A 49 9.33 23.87 -3.58
C PRO A 49 8.14 24.38 -2.75
N VAL A 50 8.15 24.12 -1.44
CA VAL A 50 7.11 24.59 -0.51
C VAL A 50 6.90 26.11 -0.58
N ALA A 51 7.96 26.88 -0.78
CA ALA A 51 7.84 28.34 -0.99
C ALA A 51 6.95 28.70 -2.19
N ARG A 52 7.04 27.96 -3.30
CA ARG A 52 6.21 28.19 -4.50
C ARG A 52 4.78 27.68 -4.30
N LEU A 53 4.60 26.63 -3.51
CA LEU A 53 3.29 26.13 -3.12
C LEU A 53 2.49 27.12 -2.28
N GLN A 54 3.16 27.95 -1.48
CA GLN A 54 2.50 28.94 -0.64
C GLN A 54 1.71 29.99 -1.45
N HIS A 55 1.97 30.14 -2.76
CA HIS A 55 1.16 30.98 -3.65
C HIS A 55 -0.23 30.38 -3.96
N SER A 56 -0.45 29.10 -3.69
CA SER A 56 -1.78 28.50 -3.69
C SER A 56 -2.51 28.88 -2.40
N SER A 57 -3.47 29.80 -2.48
CA SER A 57 -4.25 30.37 -1.36
C SER A 57 -5.09 29.38 -0.53
N LEU A 58 -5.10 28.11 -0.91
CA LEU A 58 -5.93 27.08 -0.30
C LEU A 58 -5.48 26.68 1.11
N TRP A 59 -4.17 26.60 1.36
CA TRP A 59 -3.60 26.03 2.59
C TRP A 59 -2.39 26.83 3.00
N ASN A 60 -2.16 26.95 4.31
CA ASN A 60 -0.82 27.24 4.78
C ASN A 60 0.03 25.96 4.64
N TRP A 61 0.55 25.71 3.44
CA TRP A 61 1.33 24.50 3.10
C TRP A 61 2.50 24.27 4.04
N THR A 62 3.20 25.35 4.41
CA THR A 62 4.29 25.27 5.38
C THR A 62 3.80 24.75 6.74
N ARG A 63 2.70 25.32 7.28
CA ARG A 63 2.13 24.87 8.56
C ARG A 63 1.61 23.44 8.44
N PHE A 64 0.86 23.12 7.39
CA PHE A 64 0.31 21.79 7.16
C PHE A 64 1.41 20.72 7.11
N LEU A 65 2.44 20.91 6.29
CA LEU A 65 3.54 19.96 6.16
C LEU A 65 4.37 19.86 7.45
N ARG A 66 4.58 20.96 8.17
CA ARG A 66 5.23 20.92 9.50
C ARG A 66 4.42 20.13 10.52
N THR A 67 3.10 20.25 10.50
CA THR A 67 2.22 19.47 11.38
C THR A 67 2.22 18.00 10.97
N ALA A 68 2.09 17.72 9.68
CA ALA A 68 2.06 16.35 9.17
C ALA A 68 3.40 15.64 9.40
N LEU A 69 4.53 16.31 9.19
CA LEU A 69 5.89 15.75 9.28
C LEU A 69 6.60 16.08 10.60
N HIS A 70 5.85 16.50 11.61
CA HIS A 70 6.39 16.85 12.92
C HIS A 70 7.19 15.69 13.53
N GLY A 71 8.41 15.94 13.98
CA GLY A 71 9.28 14.91 14.57
C GLY A 71 9.87 13.91 13.55
N VAL A 72 9.61 14.10 12.26
CA VAL A 72 10.19 13.29 11.17
C VAL A 72 11.29 14.07 10.47
N THR A 73 10.96 15.25 9.93
CA THR A 73 11.91 16.09 9.20
C THR A 73 11.57 17.57 9.34
N THR A 74 12.57 18.42 9.17
CA THR A 74 12.39 19.87 9.19
C THR A 74 11.88 20.35 7.84
N VAL A 75 10.65 20.88 7.81
CA VAL A 75 10.06 21.48 6.61
C VAL A 75 10.41 22.96 6.53
N GLY A 76 11.17 23.32 5.49
CA GLY A 76 11.57 24.69 5.15
C GLY A 76 11.07 25.14 3.78
N SER A 77 11.39 26.38 3.42
CA SER A 77 10.99 26.99 2.14
C SER A 77 11.55 26.28 0.90
N ARG A 78 12.73 25.66 1.04
CA ARG A 78 13.41 24.89 -0.02
C ARG A 78 13.01 23.42 -0.08
N THR A 79 12.25 22.92 0.90
CA THR A 79 11.76 21.54 0.85
C THR A 79 10.94 21.37 -0.42
N THR A 80 11.23 20.34 -1.21
CA THR A 80 10.48 20.06 -2.43
C THR A 80 9.48 18.94 -2.19
N VAL A 81 8.32 19.04 -2.83
CA VAL A 81 7.28 18.02 -2.78
C VAL A 81 6.81 17.71 -4.19
N LEU A 82 6.42 16.46 -4.42
CA LEU A 82 5.73 16.04 -5.63
C LEU A 82 4.24 16.23 -5.41
N ILE A 83 3.60 17.06 -6.24
CA ILE A 83 2.17 17.32 -6.15
C ILE A 83 1.51 17.05 -7.49
N LYS A 84 0.24 16.62 -7.45
CA LYS A 84 -0.57 16.52 -8.67
C LYS A 84 -0.70 17.90 -9.34
N GLY A 85 -0.78 17.90 -10.66
CA GLY A 85 -0.74 19.10 -11.51
C GLY A 85 -1.85 20.12 -11.25
N GLY A 86 -1.75 21.27 -11.91
CA GLY A 86 -2.60 22.43 -11.63
C GLY A 86 -4.10 22.23 -11.85
N SER A 87 -4.51 21.33 -12.76
CA SER A 87 -5.92 20.98 -12.99
C SER A 87 -6.53 20.27 -11.77
N PHE A 88 -5.82 19.29 -11.21
CA PHE A 88 -6.23 18.58 -9.99
C PHE A 88 -6.38 19.55 -8.82
N GLN A 89 -5.38 20.41 -8.59
CA GLN A 89 -5.40 21.38 -7.50
C GLN A 89 -6.57 22.36 -7.62
N ARG A 90 -6.85 22.84 -8.84
CA ARG A 90 -7.98 23.76 -9.10
C ARG A 90 -9.33 23.10 -8.83
N ARG A 91 -9.53 21.85 -9.27
CA ARG A 91 -10.77 21.12 -9.00
C ARG A 91 -10.92 20.77 -7.52
N PHE A 92 -9.83 20.37 -6.87
CA PHE A 92 -9.82 20.17 -5.41
C PHE A 92 -10.21 21.47 -4.67
N LYS A 93 -9.71 22.63 -5.12
CA LYS A 93 -10.14 23.93 -4.60
C LYS A 93 -11.63 24.16 -4.73
N GLN A 94 -12.19 23.91 -5.91
CA GLN A 94 -13.62 24.07 -6.15
C GLN A 94 -14.46 23.21 -5.21
N ILE A 95 -14.01 21.99 -4.90
CA ILE A 95 -14.67 21.11 -3.91
C ILE A 95 -14.59 21.76 -2.52
N VAL A 96 -13.40 22.19 -2.09
CA VAL A 96 -13.22 22.79 -0.76
C VAL A 96 -14.05 24.07 -0.59
N ASP A 97 -14.05 24.94 -1.61
CA ASP A 97 -14.82 26.19 -1.61
C ASP A 97 -16.34 25.93 -1.61
N LYS A 98 -16.82 24.88 -2.30
CA LYS A 98 -18.25 24.56 -2.40
C LYS A 98 -18.86 24.17 -1.05
N TYR A 99 -18.20 23.27 -0.31
CA TYR A 99 -18.80 22.64 0.88
C TYR A 99 -18.42 23.30 2.20
N GLY A 100 -17.39 24.15 2.24
CA GLY A 100 -16.98 24.87 3.45
C GLY A 100 -16.48 23.96 4.58
N SER A 101 -16.00 24.57 5.67
CA SER A 101 -15.27 23.84 6.71
C SER A 101 -16.12 22.84 7.51
N ALA A 102 -17.38 23.17 7.82
CA ALA A 102 -18.23 22.32 8.66
C ALA A 102 -18.58 21.00 7.95
N SER A 103 -19.00 21.04 6.69
CA SER A 103 -19.37 19.86 5.92
C SER A 103 -18.16 18.99 5.60
N LEU A 104 -17.02 19.61 5.26
CA LEU A 104 -15.76 18.88 5.10
C LEU A 104 -15.32 18.21 6.39
N HIS A 105 -15.50 18.86 7.55
CA HIS A 105 -15.20 18.26 8.85
C HIS A 105 -16.11 17.04 9.13
N ASN A 106 -17.42 17.17 8.90
CA ASN A 106 -18.36 16.07 9.05
C ASN A 106 -18.04 14.89 8.11
N TYR A 107 -17.64 15.18 6.87
CA TYR A 107 -17.19 14.17 5.91
C TYR A 107 -15.91 13.46 6.39
N LEU A 108 -14.92 14.21 6.88
CA LEU A 108 -13.69 13.63 7.42
C LEU A 108 -13.98 12.78 8.67
N ALA A 109 -14.87 13.23 9.55
CA ALA A 109 -15.32 12.48 10.72
C ALA A 109 -16.02 11.18 10.30
N LEU A 110 -16.92 11.23 9.31
CA LEU A 110 -17.55 10.03 8.74
C LEU A 110 -16.49 9.03 8.28
N ARG A 111 -15.52 9.46 7.46
CA ARG A 111 -14.45 8.57 6.97
C ARG A 111 -13.65 7.96 8.10
N MET A 112 -13.37 8.72 9.16
CA MET A 112 -12.72 8.22 10.37
C MET A 112 -13.57 7.14 11.05
N TYR A 113 -14.86 7.40 11.29
CA TYR A 113 -15.75 6.43 11.92
C TYR A 113 -15.90 5.15 11.10
N VAL A 114 -16.05 5.25 9.78
CA VAL A 114 -16.12 4.05 8.92
C VAL A 114 -14.84 3.25 9.00
N ARG A 115 -13.67 3.89 8.86
CA ARG A 115 -12.36 3.22 8.86
C ARG A 115 -12.09 2.46 10.15
N TYR A 116 -12.53 3.00 11.29
CA TYR A 116 -12.23 2.47 12.61
C TYR A 116 -13.42 1.81 13.32
N SER A 117 -14.58 1.79 12.68
CA SER A 117 -15.75 1.06 13.18
C SER A 117 -15.49 -0.40 13.56
N PRO A 118 -14.59 -1.17 12.89
CA PRO A 118 -14.30 -2.55 13.32
C PRO A 118 -13.73 -2.68 14.74
N PHE A 119 -13.28 -1.57 15.35
CA PHE A 119 -12.72 -1.52 16.70
C PHE A 119 -13.66 -0.91 17.74
N LEU A 120 -14.81 -0.41 17.30
CA LEU A 120 -15.81 0.08 18.23
C LEU A 120 -16.49 -1.10 18.92
N ASP A 121 -17.08 -0.84 20.08
CA ASP A 121 -17.89 -1.84 20.77
C ASP A 121 -19.03 -2.33 19.84
N TRP A 122 -18.88 -3.55 19.34
CA TRP A 122 -19.83 -4.20 18.45
C TRP A 122 -21.24 -4.23 19.04
N LYS A 123 -21.39 -4.37 20.37
CA LYS A 123 -22.71 -4.41 21.00
C LYS A 123 -23.42 -3.06 20.89
N LYS A 124 -22.67 -1.96 20.96
CA LYS A 124 -23.19 -0.59 20.90
C LYS A 124 -23.32 -0.06 19.48
N TYR A 125 -22.43 -0.46 18.57
CA TYR A 125 -22.31 0.10 17.22
C TYR A 125 -22.56 -0.91 16.09
N ARG A 126 -23.21 -2.04 16.39
CA ARG A 126 -23.44 -3.16 15.45
C ARG A 126 -23.76 -2.72 14.02
N ALA A 127 -24.80 -1.90 13.83
CA ALA A 127 -25.24 -1.48 12.50
C ALA A 127 -24.17 -0.72 11.69
N LEU A 128 -23.32 0.07 12.35
CA LEU A 128 -22.20 0.76 11.69
C LEU A 128 -21.10 -0.23 11.31
N VAL A 129 -20.76 -1.15 12.22
CA VAL A 129 -19.72 -2.16 11.97
C VAL A 129 -20.14 -3.12 10.86
N ASP A 130 -21.39 -3.60 10.88
CA ASP A 130 -21.96 -4.46 9.84
C ASP A 130 -21.77 -3.83 8.46
N VAL A 131 -22.19 -2.58 8.29
CA VAL A 131 -22.10 -1.88 6.99
C VAL A 131 -20.66 -1.62 6.60
N ALA A 132 -19.82 -1.21 7.55
CA ALA A 132 -18.43 -0.90 7.28
C ALA A 132 -17.60 -2.13 6.92
N THR A 133 -17.99 -3.31 7.41
CA THR A 133 -17.24 -4.56 7.22
C THR A 133 -17.85 -5.49 6.19
N ALA A 134 -19.08 -5.25 5.73
CA ALA A 134 -19.81 -6.10 4.78
C ALA A 134 -19.06 -6.46 3.48
N ARG A 135 -18.11 -5.61 3.06
CA ARG A 135 -17.28 -5.85 1.86
C ARG A 135 -15.80 -5.97 2.17
N LEU A 136 -15.42 -5.99 3.44
CA LEU A 136 -14.04 -6.12 3.84
C LEU A 136 -13.55 -7.53 3.46
N PRO A 137 -12.56 -7.68 2.55
CA PRO A 137 -12.18 -9.02 2.09
C PRO A 137 -11.70 -9.92 3.23
N GLY A 138 -12.22 -11.15 3.28
CA GLY A 138 -11.98 -12.06 4.41
C GLY A 138 -12.76 -11.68 5.67
N TRP A 139 -13.87 -10.96 5.56
CA TRP A 139 -14.79 -10.68 6.66
C TRP A 139 -16.15 -11.32 6.39
N GLU A 140 -16.12 -12.58 5.95
CA GLU A 140 -17.30 -13.34 5.60
C GLU A 140 -17.82 -14.06 6.86
N ASP A 141 -19.15 -14.24 6.99
CA ASP A 141 -19.81 -14.91 8.12
C ASP A 141 -19.49 -16.44 8.21
N ILE A 142 -18.52 -16.90 7.44
CA ILE A 142 -18.06 -18.30 7.37
C ILE A 142 -17.04 -18.62 8.46
N ASP A 143 -16.54 -17.62 9.19
CA ASP A 143 -15.65 -17.87 10.32
C ASP A 143 -16.38 -18.62 11.43
N PRO A 144 -15.75 -19.60 12.09
CA PRO A 144 -16.34 -20.32 13.22
C PRO A 144 -16.81 -19.33 14.30
N PRO A 145 -18.02 -19.52 14.88
CA PRO A 145 -18.56 -18.62 15.91
C PRO A 145 -17.61 -18.37 17.08
N GLU A 146 -16.80 -19.37 17.42
CA GLU A 146 -15.85 -19.36 18.53
C GLU A 146 -14.54 -18.60 18.25
N ARG A 147 -14.18 -18.39 16.97
CA ARG A 147 -12.90 -17.76 16.57
C ARG A 147 -13.04 -16.58 15.62
N GLY A 148 -14.26 -16.27 15.20
CA GLY A 148 -14.49 -15.25 14.18
C GLY A 148 -14.01 -13.87 14.60
N ALA A 149 -14.14 -13.50 15.88
CA ALA A 149 -13.66 -12.20 16.36
C ALA A 149 -12.13 -12.10 16.28
N GLU A 150 -11.42 -13.14 16.70
CA GLU A 150 -9.96 -13.22 16.67
C GLU A 150 -9.42 -13.23 15.24
N LEU A 151 -10.02 -14.03 14.35
CA LEU A 151 -9.65 -14.11 12.94
C LEU A 151 -9.85 -12.77 12.23
N ARG A 152 -10.97 -12.09 12.50
CA ARG A 152 -11.24 -10.74 12.00
C ARG A 152 -10.21 -9.72 12.49
N CYS A 153 -9.89 -9.72 13.78
CA CYS A 153 -8.84 -8.88 14.35
C CYS A 153 -7.48 -9.15 13.70
N LEU A 154 -7.12 -10.43 13.53
CA LEU A 154 -5.87 -10.85 12.88
C LEU A 154 -5.78 -10.34 11.44
N ARG A 155 -6.83 -10.55 10.64
CA ARG A 155 -6.89 -10.10 9.23
C ARG A 155 -6.80 -8.57 9.12
N PHE A 156 -7.41 -7.84 10.05
CA PHE A 156 -7.33 -6.38 10.07
C PHE A 156 -5.95 -5.87 10.50
N LEU A 157 -5.38 -6.42 11.57
CA LEU A 157 -4.01 -6.12 12.02
C LEU A 157 -3.01 -6.38 10.90
N TYR A 158 -3.12 -7.53 10.25
CA TYR A 158 -2.29 -7.90 9.12
C TYR A 158 -2.34 -6.88 7.96
N ARG A 159 -3.48 -6.23 7.71
CA ARG A 159 -3.57 -5.15 6.71
C ARG A 159 -2.90 -3.86 7.14
N LEU A 160 -2.94 -3.55 8.44
CA LEU A 160 -2.41 -2.29 8.97
C LEU A 160 -0.93 -2.34 9.33
N VAL A 161 -0.43 -3.50 9.71
CA VAL A 161 0.95 -3.74 10.14
C VAL A 161 1.47 -5.02 9.46
N ALA A 162 1.45 -5.04 8.13
CA ALA A 162 1.85 -6.20 7.34
C ALA A 162 3.29 -6.67 7.66
N GLU A 163 4.16 -5.73 8.00
CA GLU A 163 5.59 -5.94 8.24
C GLU A 163 5.90 -6.84 9.45
N PRO A 164 5.38 -6.57 10.68
CA PRO A 164 5.48 -7.51 11.79
C PRO A 164 4.98 -8.91 11.46
N PHE A 165 3.86 -9.04 10.76
CA PHE A 165 3.32 -10.36 10.39
C PHE A 165 4.21 -11.08 9.38
N ALA A 166 4.75 -10.37 8.37
CA ALA A 166 5.74 -10.90 7.44
C ALA A 166 6.92 -11.53 8.18
N TYR A 167 7.44 -10.80 9.17
CA TYR A 167 8.55 -11.26 9.99
C TYR A 167 8.17 -12.48 10.83
N VAL A 168 7.01 -12.50 11.48
CA VAL A 168 6.55 -13.67 12.26
C VAL A 168 6.42 -14.89 11.37
N ILE A 169 5.79 -14.77 10.19
CA ILE A 169 5.64 -15.87 9.24
C ILE A 169 6.99 -16.38 8.76
N TRP A 170 7.88 -15.46 8.38
CA TRP A 170 9.24 -15.80 7.95
C TRP A 170 10.02 -16.51 9.05
N ASN A 171 9.94 -16.00 10.28
CA ASN A 171 10.67 -16.56 11.44
C ASN A 171 10.17 -17.95 11.81
N VAL A 172 8.85 -18.15 11.87
CA VAL A 172 8.23 -19.47 12.12
C VAL A 172 8.63 -20.49 11.04
N ASN A 173 8.81 -20.04 9.80
CA ASN A 173 9.16 -20.91 8.66
C ASN A 173 10.63 -20.76 8.23
N ILE A 174 11.51 -20.23 9.07
CA ILE A 174 12.85 -19.80 8.62
C ILE A 174 13.68 -20.96 8.08
N ARG A 175 13.56 -22.15 8.69
CA ARG A 175 14.28 -23.36 8.27
C ARG A 175 13.80 -23.86 6.90
N SER A 176 12.51 -23.77 6.62
CA SER A 176 11.92 -24.20 5.34
C SER A 176 12.02 -23.13 4.25
N LEU A 177 12.12 -21.84 4.58
CA LEU A 177 12.16 -20.79 3.58
C LEU A 177 13.59 -20.37 3.19
N HIS A 178 14.56 -20.47 4.11
CA HIS A 178 15.90 -19.94 3.83
C HIS A 178 16.69 -20.77 2.81
N HIS A 179 16.48 -22.09 2.76
CA HIS A 179 17.10 -22.93 1.73
C HIS A 179 16.54 -22.63 0.33
N LEU A 180 15.28 -22.19 0.25
CA LEU A 180 14.60 -21.84 -1.01
C LEU A 180 14.98 -20.46 -1.54
N GLU A 181 15.56 -19.59 -0.71
CA GLU A 181 15.82 -18.19 -1.10
C GLU A 181 16.78 -18.10 -2.30
N SER A 182 17.81 -18.93 -2.33
CA SER A 182 18.75 -19.02 -3.45
C SER A 182 18.07 -19.52 -4.73
N GLU A 183 17.22 -20.55 -4.60
CA GLU A 183 16.49 -21.14 -5.73
C GLU A 183 15.46 -20.16 -6.31
N ILE A 184 14.68 -19.51 -5.44
CA ILE A 184 13.72 -18.46 -5.81
C ILE A 184 14.44 -17.29 -6.48
N GLY A 185 15.60 -16.88 -5.94
CA GLY A 185 16.43 -15.83 -6.55
C GLY A 185 16.92 -16.20 -7.95
N ALA A 186 17.41 -17.43 -8.12
CA ALA A 186 17.84 -17.95 -9.42
C ALA A 186 16.68 -18.05 -10.42
N LEU A 187 15.51 -18.53 -9.98
CA LEU A 187 14.29 -18.58 -10.79
C LEU A 187 13.86 -17.16 -11.21
N THR A 188 13.85 -16.21 -10.28
CA THR A 188 13.49 -14.81 -10.54
C THR A 188 14.38 -14.22 -11.63
N ASN A 189 15.70 -14.38 -11.51
CA ASN A 189 16.66 -13.93 -12.53
C ASN A 189 16.40 -14.61 -13.88
N ARG A 190 16.15 -15.91 -13.89
CA ARG A 190 15.87 -16.67 -15.13
C ARG A 190 14.61 -16.15 -15.81
N VAL A 191 13.51 -16.01 -15.08
CA VAL A 191 12.24 -15.50 -15.63
C VAL A 191 12.39 -14.09 -16.18
N VAL A 192 13.06 -13.19 -15.45
CA VAL A 192 13.33 -11.83 -15.94
C VAL A 192 14.10 -11.86 -17.26
N ASN A 193 15.17 -12.67 -17.34
CA ASN A 193 15.97 -12.79 -18.57
C ASN A 193 15.19 -13.40 -19.73
N GLU A 194 14.37 -14.43 -19.50
CA GLU A 194 13.52 -15.02 -20.54
C GLU A 194 12.49 -14.02 -21.06
N VAL A 195 11.84 -13.26 -20.17
CA VAL A 195 10.90 -12.20 -20.58
C VAL A 195 11.62 -11.11 -21.38
N LEU A 196 12.84 -10.72 -21.00
CA LEU A 196 13.65 -9.76 -21.76
C LEU A 196 13.96 -10.29 -23.16
N THR A 197 14.37 -11.56 -23.29
CA THR A 197 14.59 -12.21 -24.58
C THR A 197 13.32 -12.22 -25.42
N LEU A 198 12.19 -12.63 -24.85
CA LEU A 198 10.90 -12.63 -25.54
C LEU A 198 10.51 -11.24 -26.04
N VAL A 199 10.65 -10.21 -25.20
CA VAL A 199 10.34 -8.82 -25.60
C VAL A 199 11.20 -8.37 -26.78
N THR A 200 12.47 -8.79 -26.88
CA THR A 200 13.32 -8.46 -28.05
C THR A 200 12.88 -9.13 -29.35
N THR A 201 12.10 -10.21 -29.27
CA THR A 201 11.51 -10.86 -30.45
C THR A 201 10.17 -10.24 -30.88
N LEU A 202 9.58 -9.38 -30.04
CA LEU A 202 8.35 -8.68 -30.39
C LEU A 202 8.64 -7.58 -31.41
N ASN A 203 7.72 -7.39 -32.36
CA ASN A 203 7.80 -6.30 -33.35
C ASN A 203 7.39 -4.94 -32.73
N VAL A 204 8.17 -4.48 -31.75
CA VAL A 204 7.97 -3.22 -31.01
C VAL A 204 9.17 -2.29 -31.21
N THR A 205 9.01 -1.01 -30.86
CA THR A 205 10.07 -0.01 -31.08
C THR A 205 11.29 -0.30 -30.21
N GLN A 206 12.49 -0.10 -30.77
CA GLN A 206 13.75 -0.28 -30.04
C GLN A 206 13.82 0.58 -28.76
N GLN A 207 13.27 1.79 -28.82
CA GLN A 207 13.18 2.70 -27.67
C GLN A 207 12.38 2.10 -26.50
N LEU A 208 11.25 1.43 -26.77
CA LEU A 208 10.45 0.77 -25.73
C LEU A 208 11.22 -0.42 -25.14
N THR A 209 11.86 -1.22 -26.00
CA THR A 209 12.65 -2.38 -25.59
C THR A 209 13.84 -1.99 -24.71
N ASP A 210 14.58 -0.95 -25.10
CA ASP A 210 15.75 -0.46 -24.35
C ASP A 210 15.32 0.16 -23.00
N HIS A 211 14.24 0.94 -22.99
CA HIS A 211 13.71 1.51 -21.76
C HIS A 211 13.23 0.43 -20.80
N PHE A 212 12.44 -0.53 -21.28
CA PHE A 212 11.97 -1.66 -20.47
C PHE A 212 13.14 -2.48 -19.91
N ARG A 213 14.14 -2.80 -20.74
CA ARG A 213 15.34 -3.50 -20.31
C ARG A 213 16.08 -2.74 -19.22
N HIS A 214 16.31 -1.44 -19.41
CA HIS A 214 17.01 -0.61 -18.44
C HIS A 214 16.30 -0.59 -17.09
N VAL A 215 14.97 -0.46 -17.09
CA VAL A 215 14.20 -0.40 -15.84
C VAL A 215 14.13 -1.76 -15.14
N VAL A 216 13.78 -2.83 -15.87
CA VAL A 216 13.59 -4.15 -15.26
C VAL A 216 14.88 -4.74 -14.72
N THR A 217 16.01 -4.54 -15.41
CA THR A 217 17.34 -4.96 -14.90
C THR A 217 17.81 -4.15 -13.70
N GLY A 218 17.25 -2.95 -13.49
CA GLY A 218 17.52 -2.09 -12.34
C GLY A 218 16.72 -2.45 -11.09
N PHE A 219 15.72 -3.33 -11.18
CA PHE A 219 14.90 -3.69 -10.02
C PHE A 219 15.66 -4.54 -9.00
N LYS A 220 15.61 -4.13 -7.73
CA LYS A 220 16.10 -4.94 -6.62
C LYS A 220 15.16 -6.13 -6.39
N HIS A 221 15.70 -7.31 -6.16
CA HIS A 221 14.89 -8.48 -5.79
C HIS A 221 14.68 -8.53 -4.28
N GLN A 222 13.42 -8.44 -3.84
CA GLN A 222 13.03 -8.56 -2.43
C GLN A 222 12.38 -9.92 -2.20
N LEU A 223 13.14 -10.86 -1.66
CA LEU A 223 12.68 -12.23 -1.44
C LEU A 223 12.28 -12.44 0.02
N LEU A 224 11.07 -12.95 0.23
CA LEU A 224 10.46 -13.34 1.50
C LEU A 224 10.23 -12.20 2.50
N VAL A 225 11.27 -11.46 2.89
CA VAL A 225 11.14 -10.27 3.75
C VAL A 225 12.23 -9.25 3.37
N PRO A 226 11.97 -7.94 3.51
CA PRO A 226 12.98 -6.91 3.31
C PRO A 226 14.22 -7.11 4.17
N ALA A 227 15.38 -6.73 3.63
CA ALA A 227 16.67 -6.92 4.30
C ALA A 227 16.76 -6.25 5.68
N TRP A 228 16.06 -5.13 5.87
CA TRP A 228 16.06 -4.42 7.16
C TRP A 228 15.32 -5.19 8.26
N MET A 229 14.29 -5.99 7.95
CA MET A 229 13.56 -6.79 8.95
C MET A 229 14.43 -7.90 9.55
N ARG A 230 15.43 -8.36 8.79
CA ARG A 230 16.38 -9.40 9.22
C ARG A 230 17.36 -8.88 10.27
N LYS A 231 17.63 -7.56 10.30
CA LYS A 231 18.58 -6.93 11.23
C LYS A 231 17.86 -6.54 12.53
N PRO A 232 18.18 -7.15 13.69
CA PRO A 232 17.48 -6.89 14.94
C PRO A 232 17.47 -5.41 15.36
N SER A 233 18.58 -4.70 15.18
CA SER A 233 18.68 -3.27 15.52
C SER A 233 17.75 -2.39 14.69
N LEU A 234 17.61 -2.67 13.40
CA LEU A 234 16.69 -1.96 12.52
C LEU A 234 15.25 -2.36 12.84
N ARG A 235 14.96 -3.66 13.00
CA ARG A 235 13.63 -4.14 13.36
C ARG A 235 13.14 -3.50 14.66
N MET A 236 13.96 -3.51 15.72
CA MET A 236 13.62 -2.91 17.02
C MET A 236 13.34 -1.41 16.89
N LYS A 237 14.16 -0.66 16.17
CA LYS A 237 13.94 0.78 15.90
C LYS A 237 12.55 1.09 15.31
N PHE A 238 11.94 0.14 14.59
CA PHE A 238 10.64 0.31 13.92
C PHE A 238 9.49 -0.35 14.68
N SER A 239 9.75 -1.48 15.32
CA SER A 239 8.77 -2.20 16.12
C SER A 239 8.57 -1.57 17.48
N GLU A 240 9.59 -0.93 18.05
CA GLU A 240 9.55 -0.26 19.35
C GLU A 240 8.46 0.81 19.40
N LEU A 241 8.14 1.52 18.32
CA LEU A 241 7.00 2.46 18.32
C LEU A 241 5.63 1.77 18.26
N VAL A 242 5.53 0.60 17.61
CA VAL A 242 4.28 -0.17 17.55
C VAL A 242 4.04 -0.89 18.89
N PHE A 243 5.12 -1.33 19.55
CA PHE A 243 5.08 -2.08 20.81
C PHE A 243 5.12 -1.18 22.06
N SER A 244 5.88 -0.09 22.11
CA SER A 244 5.90 0.84 23.26
C SER A 244 4.57 1.56 23.48
N ASP A 245 3.87 1.93 22.39
CA ASP A 245 2.51 2.48 22.47
C ASP A 245 1.47 1.39 22.85
N ALA A 246 1.77 0.11 22.61
CA ALA A 246 0.93 -1.02 22.98
C ALA A 246 1.15 -1.51 24.44
N GLU A 247 2.38 -1.43 24.96
CA GLU A 247 2.76 -1.88 26.30
C GLU A 247 2.28 -0.95 27.41
N THR A 248 2.11 0.33 27.13
CA THR A 248 1.72 1.34 28.14
C THR A 248 0.21 1.53 28.28
N SER A 249 -0.59 0.84 27.46
CA SER A 249 -2.03 1.05 27.40
C SER A 249 -2.79 -0.24 27.76
N PRO A 250 -3.58 -0.28 28.85
CA PRO A 250 -4.35 -1.48 29.25
C PRO A 250 -5.41 -1.88 28.22
N ILE A 251 -5.71 -0.98 27.29
CA ILE A 251 -6.33 -1.24 25.99
C ILE A 251 -5.30 -0.68 25.03
N VAL A 252 -4.61 -1.49 24.22
CA VAL A 252 -3.78 -0.95 23.13
C VAL A 252 -4.63 0.08 22.39
N SER A 253 -4.37 1.37 22.60
CA SER A 253 -5.20 2.37 21.96
C SER A 253 -4.85 2.25 20.49
N TRP A 254 -5.81 1.83 19.67
CA TRP A 254 -5.60 1.65 18.24
C TRP A 254 -4.97 2.89 17.59
N ASN A 255 -5.23 4.06 18.16
CA ASN A 255 -4.60 5.33 17.81
C ASN A 255 -3.06 5.31 17.94
N GLY A 256 -2.51 4.64 18.94
CA GLY A 256 -1.06 4.44 19.13
C GLY A 256 -0.46 3.58 18.00
N VAL A 257 -1.07 2.43 17.70
CA VAL A 257 -0.64 1.55 16.60
C VAL A 257 -0.71 2.28 15.26
N LEU A 258 -1.81 2.98 14.97
CA LEU A 258 -1.98 3.76 13.75
C LEU A 258 -0.96 4.91 13.65
N GLY A 259 -0.73 5.61 14.77
CA GLY A 259 0.27 6.66 14.88
C GLY A 259 1.68 6.11 14.63
N ALA A 260 1.99 4.93 15.15
CA ALA A 260 3.28 4.26 14.94
C ALA A 260 3.47 3.83 13.48
N THR A 261 2.47 3.18 12.85
CA THR A 261 2.51 2.82 11.43
C THR A 261 2.72 4.06 10.56
N TRP A 262 1.98 5.14 10.81
CA TRP A 262 2.11 6.39 10.09
C TRP A 262 3.51 7.02 10.27
N ARG A 263 4.02 7.10 11.50
CA ARG A 263 5.37 7.62 11.79
C ARG A 263 6.46 6.79 11.12
N ASN A 264 6.31 5.47 11.09
CA ASN A 264 7.24 4.57 10.40
C ASN A 264 7.27 4.84 8.90
N ALA A 265 6.10 5.02 8.25
CA ALA A 265 6.02 5.38 6.84
C ALA A 265 6.70 6.74 6.56
N GLN A 266 6.58 7.71 7.46
CA GLN A 266 7.18 9.04 7.29
C GLN A 266 8.70 9.07 7.50
N ARG A 267 9.25 8.28 8.43
CA ARG A 267 10.71 8.20 8.69
C ARG A 267 11.52 7.79 7.46
N ARG A 268 10.88 7.13 6.49
CA ARG A 268 11.44 6.78 5.17
C ARG A 268 11.92 8.00 4.38
N LEU A 269 11.37 9.18 4.65
CA LEU A 269 11.79 10.43 3.99
C LEU A 269 13.23 10.85 4.36
N VAL A 270 13.78 10.33 5.45
CA VAL A 270 15.02 10.86 6.04
C VAL A 270 16.08 9.78 6.22
N ASP A 271 15.67 8.55 6.49
CA ASP A 271 16.60 7.48 6.83
C ASP A 271 16.86 6.59 5.61
N ARG A 272 18.11 6.65 5.10
CA ARG A 272 18.57 5.86 3.95
C ARG A 272 18.64 4.35 4.24
N GLY A 273 18.50 3.92 5.49
CA GLY A 273 18.38 2.50 5.84
C GLY A 273 17.06 1.85 5.37
N PHE A 274 16.12 2.65 4.86
CA PHE A 274 14.76 2.26 4.46
C PHE A 274 14.56 2.04 2.95
N GLU A 275 15.60 1.61 2.24
CA GLU A 275 15.59 1.48 0.77
C GLU A 275 14.62 0.44 0.19
N THR A 276 13.73 -0.16 0.98
CA THR A 276 12.78 -1.16 0.49
C THR A 276 11.47 -1.06 1.25
N PHE A 277 10.50 -0.32 0.69
CA PHE A 277 9.12 -0.51 1.10
C PHE A 277 8.73 -1.95 0.77
N TRP A 278 7.88 -2.51 1.60
CA TRP A 278 7.10 -3.68 1.26
C TRP A 278 5.65 -3.24 1.11
N HIS A 279 5.31 -2.75 -0.07
CA HIS A 279 3.93 -2.43 -0.42
C HIS A 279 3.17 -3.74 -0.68
N GLY A 280 2.77 -4.45 0.39
CA GLY A 280 2.09 -5.72 0.19
C GLY A 280 1.74 -6.45 1.48
N PRO A 281 0.51 -6.97 1.61
CA PRO A 281 0.20 -7.97 2.61
C PRO A 281 1.18 -9.15 2.47
N ALA A 282 1.83 -9.57 3.57
CA ALA A 282 2.89 -10.58 3.56
C ALA A 282 2.46 -12.03 3.22
N LEU A 283 1.19 -12.33 3.39
CA LEU A 283 0.43 -13.50 2.93
C LEU A 283 -0.26 -13.25 1.58
N ILE A 284 0.15 -12.27 0.78
CA ILE A 284 -0.21 -12.32 -0.63
C ILE A 284 0.49 -13.55 -1.22
N ASP A 285 -0.28 -14.37 -1.96
CA ASP A 285 0.22 -15.58 -2.59
C ASP A 285 0.90 -15.32 -3.94
N GLU A 286 0.98 -14.06 -4.38
CA GLU A 286 1.51 -13.66 -5.68
C GLU A 286 2.69 -12.66 -5.58
N PRO A 287 3.74 -12.80 -6.41
CA PRO A 287 4.77 -11.78 -6.60
C PRO A 287 4.18 -10.45 -7.11
N TRP A 288 4.88 -9.34 -6.87
CA TRP A 288 4.53 -8.04 -7.47
C TRP A 288 5.76 -7.19 -7.76
N LEU A 289 5.54 -6.17 -8.59
CA LEU A 289 6.57 -5.22 -9.00
C LEU A 289 6.14 -3.82 -8.60
N ASP A 290 7.04 -3.13 -7.92
CA ASP A 290 6.90 -1.76 -7.47
C ASP A 290 7.85 -0.87 -8.28
N GLU A 291 7.26 -0.13 -9.22
CA GLU A 291 8.00 0.75 -10.12
C GLU A 291 8.57 1.97 -9.39
N ASP A 292 7.81 2.52 -8.44
CA ASP A 292 8.16 3.76 -7.75
C ASP A 292 9.36 3.54 -6.81
N GLU A 293 9.41 2.38 -6.18
CA GLU A 293 10.48 1.99 -5.25
C GLU A 293 11.56 1.12 -5.92
N GLY A 294 11.34 0.70 -7.16
CA GLY A 294 12.34 0.00 -7.96
C GLY A 294 12.65 -1.43 -7.50
N TYR A 295 11.64 -2.23 -7.19
CA TYR A 295 11.85 -3.62 -6.78
C TYR A 295 10.81 -4.62 -7.32
N LEU A 296 11.24 -5.88 -7.41
CA LEU A 296 10.41 -7.06 -7.65
C LEU A 296 10.36 -7.87 -6.36
N ALA A 297 9.18 -8.02 -5.77
CA ALA A 297 8.98 -8.71 -4.52
C ALA A 297 8.38 -10.10 -4.72
N VAL A 298 8.91 -11.07 -3.98
CA VAL A 298 8.37 -12.43 -3.84
C VAL A 298 8.04 -12.63 -2.36
N PRO A 299 6.76 -12.55 -1.97
CA PRO A 299 6.35 -12.67 -0.57
C PRO A 299 6.50 -14.09 -0.03
N PRO A 300 6.52 -14.25 1.30
CA PRO A 300 6.56 -15.55 1.94
C PRO A 300 5.23 -16.31 1.79
N GLY A 301 4.11 -15.61 1.53
CA GLY A 301 2.84 -16.21 1.12
C GLY A 301 2.87 -16.85 -0.26
N SER A 302 3.68 -16.31 -1.19
CA SER A 302 3.88 -16.92 -2.51
C SER A 302 4.58 -18.26 -2.49
N VAL A 303 5.10 -18.71 -1.34
CA VAL A 303 5.78 -20.01 -1.21
C VAL A 303 4.79 -21.06 -0.73
N ASP A 304 4.52 -22.06 -1.57
CA ASP A 304 3.71 -23.20 -1.17
C ASP A 304 4.52 -24.10 -0.23
N LYS A 305 4.07 -24.16 1.03
CA LYS A 305 4.76 -24.88 2.12
C LYS A 305 4.28 -26.32 2.27
N ASP A 306 3.22 -26.69 1.55
CA ASP A 306 2.61 -28.02 1.64
C ASP A 306 3.23 -29.00 0.62
N LEU A 307 4.05 -28.49 -0.30
CA LEU A 307 4.78 -29.30 -1.29
C LEU A 307 6.22 -29.58 -0.81
N SER A 308 6.69 -30.81 -1.00
CA SER A 308 8.07 -31.23 -0.69
C SER A 308 8.64 -32.15 -1.79
N GLY A 309 9.97 -32.28 -1.82
CA GLY A 309 10.66 -33.15 -2.80
C GLY A 309 10.39 -32.75 -4.26
N ASP A 310 10.33 -33.73 -5.16
CA ASP A 310 10.16 -33.47 -6.60
C ASP A 310 8.86 -32.73 -6.94
N ALA A 311 7.80 -32.91 -6.14
CA ALA A 311 6.52 -32.22 -6.33
C ALA A 311 6.64 -30.70 -6.08
N PHE A 312 7.51 -30.30 -5.15
CA PHE A 312 7.85 -28.89 -4.93
C PHE A 312 8.55 -28.31 -6.18
N TYR A 313 9.52 -29.01 -6.74
CA TYR A 313 10.23 -28.52 -7.93
C TYR A 313 9.34 -28.48 -9.18
N ALA A 314 8.54 -29.52 -9.41
CA ALA A 314 7.74 -29.65 -10.62
C ALA A 314 6.51 -28.72 -10.66
N HIS A 315 5.81 -28.56 -9.53
CA HIS A 315 4.56 -27.81 -9.49
C HIS A 315 4.74 -26.40 -8.95
N TYR A 316 5.47 -26.24 -7.84
CA TYR A 316 5.59 -24.95 -7.20
C TYR A 316 6.47 -23.98 -7.99
N LEU A 317 7.69 -24.38 -8.39
CA LEU A 317 8.57 -23.47 -9.14
C LEU A 317 7.99 -23.12 -10.52
N ALA A 318 7.25 -24.04 -11.15
CA ALA A 318 6.55 -23.76 -12.40
C ALA A 318 5.46 -22.70 -12.21
N ARG A 319 4.63 -22.83 -11.16
CA ARG A 319 3.60 -21.84 -10.81
C ARG A 319 4.21 -20.47 -10.46
N LEU A 320 5.19 -20.45 -9.55
CA LEU A 320 5.89 -19.22 -9.18
C LEU A 320 6.55 -18.57 -10.40
N GLY A 321 7.17 -19.36 -11.28
CA GLY A 321 7.78 -18.88 -12.52
C GLY A 321 6.75 -18.22 -13.45
N LEU A 322 5.56 -18.81 -13.58
CA LEU A 322 4.46 -18.23 -14.35
C LEU A 322 3.95 -16.91 -13.73
N ASP A 323 3.78 -16.86 -12.40
CA ASP A 323 3.33 -15.67 -11.71
C ASP A 323 4.34 -14.52 -11.83
N LEU A 324 5.63 -14.82 -11.69
CA LEU A 324 6.72 -13.88 -11.95
C LEU A 324 6.69 -13.37 -13.39
N ALA A 325 6.53 -14.27 -14.38
CA ALA A 325 6.47 -13.88 -15.78
C ALA A 325 5.28 -12.96 -16.04
N ARG A 326 4.10 -13.28 -15.49
CA ARG A 326 2.89 -12.45 -15.57
C ARG A 326 3.11 -11.04 -15.02
N VAL A 327 3.80 -10.91 -13.90
CA VAL A 327 4.12 -9.60 -13.28
C VAL A 327 5.04 -8.77 -14.17
N VAL A 328 6.12 -9.37 -14.68
CA VAL A 328 7.13 -8.68 -15.51
C VAL A 328 6.55 -8.32 -16.89
N VAL A 329 5.82 -9.24 -17.53
CA VAL A 329 5.10 -8.98 -18.80
C VAL A 329 3.99 -7.94 -18.59
N GLY A 330 3.27 -8.00 -17.47
CA GLY A 330 2.29 -6.98 -17.10
C GLY A 330 2.90 -5.59 -16.99
N TYR A 331 4.13 -5.49 -16.48
CA TYR A 331 4.88 -4.23 -16.46
C TYR A 331 5.22 -3.74 -17.86
N PHE A 332 5.69 -4.61 -18.77
CA PHE A 332 5.95 -4.25 -20.16
C PHE A 332 4.74 -3.58 -20.83
N PHE A 333 3.56 -4.19 -20.72
CA PHE A 333 2.33 -3.62 -21.29
C PHE A 333 1.94 -2.28 -20.65
N ARG A 334 2.20 -2.09 -19.35
CA ARG A 334 1.99 -0.80 -18.69
C ARG A 334 2.92 0.27 -19.27
N VAL A 335 4.21 -0.02 -19.44
CA VAL A 335 5.18 0.90 -20.04
C VAL A 335 4.79 1.26 -21.48
N ALA A 336 4.48 0.24 -22.30
CA ALA A 336 4.04 0.44 -23.68
C ALA A 336 2.80 1.34 -23.78
N SER A 337 1.83 1.17 -22.87
CA SER A 337 0.62 2.00 -22.84
C SER A 337 0.89 3.47 -22.50
N ARG A 338 1.92 3.76 -21.69
CA ARG A 338 2.32 5.13 -21.34
C ARG A 338 3.04 5.82 -22.49
N LEU A 339 3.96 5.11 -23.17
CA LEU A 339 4.68 5.67 -24.31
C LEU A 339 3.78 5.97 -25.51
N LYS A 340 2.65 5.27 -25.69
CA LYS A 340 1.67 5.58 -26.74
C LYS A 340 0.85 6.86 -26.48
N ARG A 341 0.82 7.35 -25.24
CA ARG A 341 0.05 8.54 -24.83
C ARG A 341 0.86 9.84 -24.84
N ARG A 342 2.18 9.73 -24.99
CA ARG A 342 3.10 10.85 -25.26
C ARG A 342 3.31 10.95 -26.77
#